data_AF-A0A0N4YL49-F1
#
_entry.id   AF-A0A0N4YL49-F1
#
_cell.length_a   1.000
_cell.length_b   1.000
_cell.length_c   1.000
_cell.angle_alpha   90.00
_cell.angle_beta   90.00
_cell.angle_gamma   90.00
#
_symmetry.space_group_name_H-M   'P 1'
#
loop_
_entity.id
_entity.type
_entity.pdbx_description
1 polymer ?
#
loop_
_entity_poly.entity_id
_entity_poly.type
_entity_poly.pdbx_seq_one_letter_code
_entity_poly.pdbx_strand_id
1 'polypeptide(L)'
;MQYASIYLLDRVRDTLIHEMCHAAVWVVDGVRKEGHGPIWKKWAAQCMRRFQSLPVIARCHDYEIDAKFIYECGGCGQKVRRHTKSLNVDRLICGICKCRFTLQVRNRGKNLAAGDAPAPNRFAMFVKENYGKYKKPGVKHGEVGFLLSIDNDQL
;
A
#
# COMPACT_ATOMS: atom_id res chain seq x y z
N MET A 1 -21.51 10.73 -6.56
CA MET A 1 -20.24 10.53 -7.30
C MET A 1 -19.17 11.59 -7.03
N GLN A 2 -19.47 12.72 -6.36
CA GLN A 2 -18.51 13.81 -6.13
C GLN A 2 -17.48 13.57 -5.00
N TYR A 3 -17.77 12.66 -4.07
CA TYR A 3 -16.89 12.38 -2.92
C TYR A 3 -15.66 11.53 -3.25
N ALA A 4 -15.74 10.62 -4.23
CA ALA A 4 -14.62 9.71 -4.54
C ALA A 4 -13.39 10.42 -5.14
N SER A 5 -13.61 11.53 -5.86
CA SER A 5 -12.54 12.32 -6.47
C SER A 5 -11.68 13.06 -5.44
N ILE A 6 -12.30 13.55 -4.36
CA ILE A 6 -11.61 14.25 -3.26
C ILE A 6 -10.69 13.26 -2.52
N TYR A 7 -11.21 12.08 -2.15
CA TYR A 7 -10.42 11.06 -1.43
C TYR A 7 -9.26 10.46 -2.22
N LEU A 8 -9.31 10.44 -3.55
CA LEU A 8 -8.18 9.95 -4.36
C LEU A 8 -7.05 10.98 -4.39
N LEU A 9 -7.39 12.26 -4.57
CA LEU A 9 -6.41 13.36 -4.58
C LEU A 9 -5.72 13.51 -3.23
N ASP A 10 -6.48 13.36 -2.13
CA ASP A 10 -5.91 13.36 -0.78
C ASP A 10 -4.90 12.22 -0.59
N ARG A 11 -5.22 11.01 -1.04
CA ARG A 11 -4.30 9.86 -0.97
C ARG A 11 -3.01 10.08 -1.75
N VAL A 12 -3.12 10.61 -2.97
CA VAL A 12 -1.95 10.88 -3.81
C VAL A 12 -1.08 11.97 -3.17
N ARG A 13 -1.70 13.05 -2.68
CA ARG A 13 -1.00 14.13 -1.99
C ARG A 13 -0.25 13.64 -0.76
N ASP A 14 -0.94 12.93 0.12
CA ASP A 14 -0.38 12.47 1.41
C ASP A 14 0.73 11.44 1.18
N THR A 15 0.55 10.53 0.21
CA THR A 15 1.60 9.59 -0.18
C THR A 15 2.80 10.31 -0.78
N LEU A 16 2.57 11.27 -1.69
CA LEU A 16 3.65 12.00 -2.35
C LEU A 16 4.53 12.74 -1.34
N ILE A 17 3.92 13.51 -0.42
CA ILE A 17 4.70 14.27 0.57
C ILE A 17 5.45 13.34 1.55
N HIS A 18 4.87 12.18 1.87
CA HIS A 18 5.54 11.14 2.67
C HIS A 18 6.81 10.62 1.97
N GLU A 19 6.68 10.26 0.69
CA GLU A 19 7.83 9.76 -0.09
C GLU A 19 8.87 10.86 -0.34
N MET A 20 8.46 12.13 -0.48
CA MET A 20 9.39 13.26 -0.53
C MET A 20 10.18 13.44 0.77
N CYS A 21 9.61 13.12 1.94
CA CYS A 21 10.37 13.12 3.19
C CYS A 21 11.46 12.05 3.19
N HIS A 22 11.18 10.85 2.67
CA HIS A 22 12.22 9.81 2.48
C HIS A 22 13.29 10.25 1.48
N ALA A 23 12.88 10.87 0.38
CA ALA A 23 13.82 11.39 -0.62
C ALA A 23 14.73 12.47 -0.01
N ALA A 24 14.21 13.36 0.83
CA ALA A 24 15.02 14.38 1.50
C ALA A 24 16.04 13.76 2.47
N VAL A 25 15.66 12.76 3.27
CA VAL A 25 16.60 12.01 4.13
C VAL A 25 17.73 11.39 3.31
N TRP A 26 17.41 10.83 2.15
CA TRP A 26 18.41 10.20 1.29
C TRP A 26 19.31 11.22 0.58
N VAL A 27 18.73 12.22 -0.07
CA VAL A 27 19.44 13.14 -0.97
C VAL A 27 20.10 14.28 -0.21
N VAL A 28 19.42 14.84 0.80
CA VAL A 28 19.90 16.03 1.53
C VAL A 28 20.77 15.63 2.73
N ASP A 29 20.33 14.69 3.55
CA ASP A 29 21.11 14.25 4.73
C ASP A 29 22.06 13.07 4.41
N GLY A 30 21.99 12.49 3.21
CA GLY A 30 22.88 11.39 2.80
C GLY A 30 22.59 10.05 3.49
N VAL A 31 21.46 9.90 4.17
CA VAL A 31 21.14 8.72 4.98
C VAL A 31 20.33 7.72 4.16
N ARG A 32 20.95 6.58 3.80
CA ARG A 32 20.36 5.57 2.90
C ARG A 32 19.44 4.53 3.56
N LYS A 33 19.56 4.31 4.87
CA LYS A 33 18.92 3.17 5.57
C LYS A 33 18.07 3.60 6.76
N GLU A 34 17.45 4.76 6.68
CA GLU A 34 16.50 5.20 7.69
C GLU A 34 15.08 5.08 7.13
N GLY A 35 14.19 4.46 7.89
CA GLY A 35 12.75 4.49 7.60
C GLY A 35 12.15 5.79 8.14
N HIS A 36 11.29 5.70 9.16
CA HIS A 36 10.66 6.87 9.80
C HIS A 36 11.37 7.32 11.09
N GLY A 37 12.70 7.36 11.06
CA GLY A 37 13.53 7.75 12.19
C GLY A 37 13.54 9.27 12.47
N PRO A 38 14.38 9.76 13.40
CA PRO A 38 14.42 11.17 13.79
C PRO A 38 14.61 12.16 12.63
N ILE A 39 15.42 11.83 11.62
CA ILE A 39 15.69 12.75 10.49
C ILE A 39 14.47 12.82 9.57
N TRP A 40 13.82 11.69 9.31
CA TRP A 40 12.53 11.68 8.60
C TRP A 40 11.48 12.54 9.34
N LYS A 41 11.39 12.42 10.66
CA LYS A 41 10.46 13.25 11.48
C LYS A 41 10.79 14.73 11.39
N LYS A 42 12.08 15.10 11.31
CA LYS A 42 12.54 16.48 11.10
C LYS A 42 12.00 17.02 9.76
N TRP A 43 12.07 16.27 8.68
CA TRP A 43 11.52 16.68 7.38
C TRP A 43 10.00 16.76 7.36
N ALA A 44 9.31 15.75 7.90
CA ALA A 44 7.86 15.79 8.04
C ALA A 44 7.41 17.04 8.82
N ALA A 45 8.10 17.38 9.92
CA ALA A 45 7.82 18.59 10.69
C ALA A 45 8.09 19.88 9.91
N GLN A 46 9.14 19.92 9.07
CA GLN A 46 9.41 21.07 8.20
C GLN A 46 8.29 21.26 7.17
N CYS A 47 7.86 20.19 6.50
CA CYS A 47 6.76 20.22 5.55
C CYS A 47 5.46 20.69 6.21
N MET A 48 5.11 20.17 7.39
CA MET A 48 3.92 20.60 8.13
C MET A 48 3.97 22.08 8.55
N ARG A 49 5.15 22.62 8.88
CA ARG A 49 5.30 24.07 9.18
C ARG A 49 5.14 24.93 7.92
N ARG A 50 5.66 24.47 6.78
CA ARG A 50 5.67 25.24 5.53
C ARG A 50 4.35 25.15 4.76
N PHE A 51 3.65 24.04 4.86
CA PHE A 51 2.41 23.74 4.16
C PHE A 51 1.30 23.45 5.16
N GLN A 52 0.79 24.50 5.81
CA GLN A 52 -0.19 24.41 6.89
C GLN A 52 -1.55 23.85 6.44
N SER A 53 -1.83 23.83 5.13
CA SER A 53 -3.02 23.21 4.55
C SER A 53 -2.92 21.69 4.43
N LEU A 54 -1.74 21.10 4.63
CA LEU A 54 -1.57 19.65 4.60
C LEU A 54 -2.02 19.03 5.93
N PRO A 55 -2.63 17.84 5.90
CA PRO A 55 -2.85 17.07 7.11
C PRO A 55 -1.51 16.65 7.73
N VAL A 56 -1.57 16.13 8.97
CA VAL A 56 -0.39 15.59 9.65
C VAL A 56 0.23 14.49 8.79
N ILE A 57 1.51 14.65 8.45
CA ILE A 57 2.27 13.66 7.70
C ILE A 57 2.60 12.49 8.63
N ALA A 58 1.75 11.46 8.60
CA ALA A 58 1.88 10.28 9.45
C ALA A 58 2.85 9.24 8.85
N ARG A 59 3.39 8.38 9.73
CA ARG A 59 4.22 7.23 9.33
C ARG A 59 3.41 6.14 8.62
N CYS A 60 2.14 6.04 8.99
CA CYS A 60 1.20 5.07 8.46
C CYS A 60 -0.04 5.82 8.04
N HIS A 61 -0.58 5.48 6.88
CA HIS A 61 -1.88 5.95 6.45
C HIS A 61 -2.99 5.22 7.24
N ASP A 62 -4.05 5.95 7.59
CA ASP A 62 -5.21 5.47 8.33
C ASP A 62 -6.41 5.15 7.43
N TYR A 63 -6.22 5.15 6.10
CA TYR A 63 -7.30 4.90 5.15
C TYR A 63 -8.00 3.57 5.43
N GLU A 64 -9.33 3.61 5.43
CA GLU A 64 -10.11 2.39 5.50
C GLU A 64 -9.91 1.59 4.21
N ILE A 65 -9.27 0.43 4.35
CA ILE A 65 -9.05 -0.50 3.26
C ILE A 65 -10.17 -1.55 3.25
N ASP A 66 -10.83 -1.72 2.10
CA ASP A 66 -11.64 -2.92 1.89
C ASP A 66 -10.71 -4.10 1.60
N ALA A 67 -10.56 -4.96 2.61
CA ALA A 67 -9.58 -6.04 2.60
C ALA A 67 -10.24 -7.40 2.85
N LYS A 68 -9.70 -8.44 2.21
CA LYS A 68 -10.18 -9.81 2.31
C LYS A 68 -9.99 -10.41 3.70
N PHE A 69 -8.89 -10.10 4.37
CA PHE A 69 -8.54 -10.68 5.66
C PHE A 69 -8.70 -9.63 6.74
N ILE A 70 -9.61 -9.90 7.69
CA ILE A 70 -9.90 -9.04 8.83
C ILE A 70 -9.52 -9.80 10.09
N TYR A 71 -8.60 -9.23 10.86
CA TYR A 71 -8.18 -9.77 12.14
C TYR A 71 -8.91 -9.00 13.24
N GLU A 72 -9.78 -9.67 13.99
CA GLU A 72 -10.60 -9.07 15.04
C GLU A 72 -10.16 -9.55 16.41
N CYS A 73 -9.90 -8.61 17.32
CA CYS A 73 -9.51 -8.92 18.69
C CYS A 73 -10.70 -9.50 19.46
N GLY A 74 -10.51 -10.66 20.09
CA GLY A 74 -11.57 -11.32 20.86
C GLY A 74 -11.96 -10.62 22.18
N GLY A 75 -11.20 -9.62 22.63
CA GLY A 75 -11.49 -8.86 23.85
C GLY A 75 -12.17 -7.52 23.58
N CYS A 76 -11.46 -6.61 22.89
CA CYS A 76 -11.92 -5.24 22.66
C CYS A 76 -12.53 -4.99 21.27
N GLY A 77 -12.59 -6.00 20.39
CA GLY A 77 -13.14 -5.85 19.04
C GLY A 77 -12.27 -5.04 18.06
N GLN A 78 -11.05 -4.63 18.44
CA GLN A 78 -10.13 -3.93 17.52
C GLN A 78 -9.93 -4.75 16.23
N LYS A 79 -10.04 -4.08 15.06
CA LYS A 79 -9.90 -4.71 13.74
C LYS A 79 -8.62 -4.29 13.04
N VAL A 80 -7.90 -5.25 12.47
CA VAL A 80 -6.76 -5.03 11.59
C VAL A 80 -7.07 -5.64 10.23
N ARG A 81 -7.04 -4.83 9.17
CA ARG A 81 -7.40 -5.27 7.81
C ARG A 81 -6.13 -5.50 6.97
N ARG A 82 -6.10 -6.56 6.15
CA ARG A 82 -4.98 -6.92 5.27
C ARG A 82 -5.44 -7.54 3.95
N HIS A 83 -4.74 -7.24 2.86
CA HIS A 83 -5.01 -7.84 1.54
C HIS A 83 -4.44 -9.27 1.40
N THR A 84 -3.47 -9.63 2.24
CA THR A 84 -2.88 -10.97 2.32
C THR A 84 -3.02 -11.54 3.73
N LYS A 85 -2.95 -12.88 3.87
CA LYS A 85 -2.94 -13.56 5.18
C LYS A 85 -1.55 -13.45 5.83
N SER A 86 -1.12 -12.23 6.15
CA SER A 86 0.24 -11.92 6.58
C SER A 86 0.45 -11.90 8.10
N LEU A 87 -0.62 -11.85 8.89
CA LEU A 87 -0.51 -11.87 10.35
C LEU A 87 -0.73 -13.29 10.89
N ASN A 88 0.17 -13.72 11.77
CA ASN A 88 0.05 -14.95 12.54
C ASN A 88 -0.71 -14.65 13.85
N VAL A 89 -1.94 -15.18 13.95
CA VAL A 89 -2.84 -14.98 15.11
C VAL A 89 -2.33 -15.62 16.41
N ASP A 90 -1.44 -16.61 16.31
CA ASP A 90 -0.85 -17.30 17.47
C ASP A 90 0.25 -16.45 18.13
N ARG A 91 0.83 -15.50 17.39
CA ARG A 91 1.87 -14.59 17.88
C ARG A 91 1.35 -13.18 18.13
N LEU A 92 0.32 -12.77 17.41
CA LEU A 92 -0.21 -11.41 17.49
C LEU A 92 -1.15 -11.24 18.69
N ILE A 93 -0.82 -10.28 19.56
CA ILE A 93 -1.66 -9.85 20.68
C ILE A 93 -2.16 -8.42 20.46
N CYS A 94 -3.33 -8.10 21.00
CA CYS A 94 -3.88 -6.76 20.94
C CYS A 94 -3.03 -5.80 21.77
N GLY A 95 -2.67 -4.65 21.20
CA GLY A 95 -1.93 -3.60 21.92
C GLY A 95 -2.70 -3.03 23.11
N ILE A 96 -4.03 -3.01 23.02
CA ILE A 96 -4.97 -2.40 23.98
C ILE A 96 -5.28 -3.35 25.14
N CYS A 97 -5.92 -4.49 24.86
CA CYS A 97 -6.42 -5.41 25.88
C CYS A 97 -5.62 -6.71 26.04
N LYS A 98 -4.53 -6.88 25.27
CA LYS A 98 -3.66 -8.07 25.27
C LYS A 98 -4.31 -9.41 24.86
N CYS A 99 -5.60 -9.44 24.55
CA CYS A 99 -6.26 -10.62 23.98
C CYS A 99 -5.75 -10.96 22.57
N ARG A 100 -5.98 -12.21 22.15
CA ARG A 100 -5.62 -12.72 20.82
C ARG A 100 -6.57 -12.21 19.73
N PHE A 101 -6.09 -12.24 18.49
CA PHE A 101 -6.91 -11.97 17.31
C PHE A 101 -7.47 -13.25 16.72
N THR A 102 -8.65 -13.15 16.10
CA THR A 102 -9.24 -14.18 15.25
C THR A 102 -9.26 -13.69 13.81
N LEU A 103 -9.13 -14.59 12.83
CA LEU A 103 -9.17 -14.24 11.41
C LEU A 103 -10.57 -14.46 10.85
N GLN A 104 -11.17 -13.40 10.34
CA GLN A 104 -12.34 -13.43 9.47
C GLN A 104 -11.89 -13.26 8.02
N VAL A 105 -12.27 -14.21 7.16
CA VAL A 105 -12.01 -14.12 5.72
C VAL A 105 -13.30 -13.69 5.04
N ARG A 106 -13.32 -12.46 4.52
CA ARG A 106 -14.41 -12.02 3.63
C ARG A 106 -14.32 -12.82 2.34
N ASN A 107 -15.29 -13.70 2.11
CA ASN A 107 -15.50 -14.20 0.77
C ASN A 107 -16.06 -13.03 -0.03
N ARG A 108 -15.22 -12.40 -0.86
CA ARG A 108 -15.73 -11.72 -2.05
C ARG A 108 -16.33 -12.84 -2.88
N GLY A 109 -17.61 -13.13 -2.66
CA GLY A 109 -18.33 -14.07 -3.50
C GLY A 109 -18.08 -13.67 -4.94
N LYS A 110 -17.68 -14.62 -5.78
CA LYS A 110 -17.80 -14.49 -7.23
C LYS A 110 -19.28 -14.51 -7.62
N ASN A 111 -20.10 -13.68 -6.98
CA ASN A 111 -21.44 -13.32 -7.41
C ASN A 111 -21.36 -11.99 -8.17
N LEU A 112 -20.27 -11.78 -8.91
CA LEU A 112 -20.31 -10.92 -10.08
C LEU A 112 -20.76 -11.87 -11.18
N ALA A 113 -21.94 -11.64 -11.75
CA ALA A 113 -22.28 -12.25 -13.02
C ALA A 113 -21.10 -12.04 -13.99
N ALA A 114 -20.84 -13.01 -14.85
CA ALA A 114 -19.77 -12.91 -15.85
C ALA A 114 -20.01 -11.68 -16.74
N GLY A 115 -19.48 -10.52 -16.35
CA GLY A 115 -19.78 -9.23 -16.96
C GLY A 115 -19.31 -8.01 -16.13
N ASP A 116 -19.29 -8.11 -14.80
CA ASP A 116 -19.00 -6.94 -13.93
C ASP A 116 -17.55 -6.85 -13.42
N ALA A 117 -16.64 -7.70 -13.91
CA ALA A 117 -15.23 -7.57 -13.56
C ALA A 117 -14.66 -6.31 -14.24
N PRO A 118 -14.03 -5.38 -13.49
CA PRO A 118 -13.41 -4.21 -14.10
C PRO A 118 -12.41 -4.65 -15.18
N ALA A 119 -12.51 -4.04 -16.36
CA ALA A 119 -11.57 -4.33 -17.44
C ALA A 119 -10.12 -4.11 -16.93
N PRO A 120 -9.20 -5.05 -17.22
CA PRO A 120 -7.81 -4.90 -16.84
C PRO A 120 -7.25 -3.59 -17.41
N ASN A 121 -6.47 -2.86 -16.61
CA ASN A 121 -5.85 -1.62 -17.09
C ASN A 121 -4.85 -1.91 -18.23
N ARG A 122 -4.46 -0.88 -18.99
CA ARG A 122 -3.57 -1.00 -20.15
C ARG A 122 -2.26 -1.72 -19.80
N PHE A 123 -1.66 -1.42 -18.65
CA PHE A 123 -0.46 -2.10 -18.19
C PHE A 123 -0.69 -3.59 -17.91
N ALA A 124 -1.81 -3.95 -17.29
CA ALA A 124 -2.17 -5.33 -17.01
C ALA A 124 -2.41 -6.13 -18.31
N MET A 125 -2.99 -5.49 -19.34
CA MET A 125 -3.09 -6.07 -20.68
C MET A 125 -1.71 -6.27 -21.30
N PHE A 126 -0.87 -5.23 -21.29
CA PHE A 126 0.51 -5.29 -21.81
C PHE A 126 1.32 -6.40 -21.15
N VAL A 127 1.27 -6.51 -19.81
CA VAL A 127 1.93 -7.58 -19.07
C VAL A 127 1.41 -8.94 -19.53
N LYS A 128 0.10 -9.13 -19.64
CA LYS A 128 -0.51 -10.41 -20.06
C LYS A 128 -0.03 -10.83 -21.45
N GLU A 129 0.01 -9.91 -22.40
CA GLU A 129 0.41 -10.15 -23.78
C GLU A 129 1.92 -10.44 -23.93
N ASN A 130 2.73 -9.83 -23.07
CA ASN A 130 4.18 -9.89 -23.23
C ASN A 130 4.87 -10.84 -22.25
N TYR A 131 4.24 -11.24 -21.14
CA TYR A 131 4.87 -12.05 -20.09
C TYR A 131 5.61 -13.29 -20.60
N GLY A 132 5.04 -14.02 -21.55
CA GLY A 132 5.66 -15.21 -22.14
C GLY A 132 6.97 -14.92 -22.90
N LYS A 133 7.11 -13.74 -23.49
CA LYS A 133 8.33 -13.33 -24.23
C LYS A 133 9.51 -13.10 -23.28
N TYR A 134 9.23 -12.60 -22.07
CA TYR A 134 10.25 -12.22 -21.08
C TYR A 134 10.54 -13.33 -20.08
N LYS A 135 9.60 -14.28 -19.86
CA LYS A 135 9.81 -15.44 -18.99
C LYS A 135 10.64 -16.53 -19.69
N LYS A 136 11.95 -16.29 -19.78
CA LYS A 136 12.93 -17.27 -20.24
C LYS A 136 13.33 -18.23 -19.12
N PRO A 137 13.85 -19.44 -19.42
CA PRO A 137 14.39 -20.35 -18.42
C PRO A 137 15.43 -19.64 -17.54
N GLY A 138 15.26 -19.71 -16.22
CA GLY A 138 16.17 -19.09 -15.25
C GLY A 138 15.78 -17.67 -14.78
N VAL A 139 14.88 -16.97 -15.48
CA VAL A 139 14.44 -15.62 -15.09
C VAL A 139 13.38 -15.70 -13.99
N LYS A 140 13.59 -14.98 -12.88
CA LYS A 140 12.65 -14.97 -11.75
C LYS A 140 11.44 -14.07 -12.06
N HIS A 141 10.31 -14.37 -11.44
CA HIS A 141 9.05 -13.63 -11.67
C HIS A 141 9.20 -12.11 -11.46
N GLY A 142 9.93 -11.69 -10.42
CA GLY A 142 10.17 -10.26 -10.15
C GLY A 142 11.02 -9.56 -11.21
N GLU A 143 11.92 -10.29 -11.87
CA GLU A 143 12.79 -9.77 -12.94
C GLU A 143 12.01 -9.60 -14.25
N VAL A 144 11.09 -10.53 -14.55
CA VAL A 144 10.15 -10.40 -15.67
C VAL A 144 9.28 -9.14 -15.51
N GLY A 145 8.77 -8.88 -14.30
CA GLY A 145 7.97 -7.68 -14.02
C GLY A 145 8.75 -6.39 -14.21
N PHE A 146 10.03 -6.37 -13.83
CA PHE A 146 10.92 -5.22 -14.03
C PHE A 146 11.18 -4.93 -15.51
N LEU A 147 11.53 -5.96 -16.30
CA LEU A 147 11.75 -5.82 -17.74
C LEU A 147 10.51 -5.31 -18.49
N LEU A 148 9.33 -5.82 -18.12
CA LEU A 148 8.06 -5.36 -18.69
C LEU A 148 7.74 -3.91 -18.32
N SER A 149 8.18 -3.43 -17.15
CA SER A 149 7.98 -2.03 -16.76
C SER A 149 8.83 -1.08 -17.60
N ILE A 150 10.08 -1.46 -17.92
CA ILE A 150 10.98 -0.66 -18.75
C ILE A 150 10.44 -0.54 -20.18
N ASP A 151 9.95 -1.64 -20.74
CA ASP A 151 9.48 -1.66 -22.13
C ASP A 151 8.08 -1.03 -22.28
N ASN A 152 7.27 -0.98 -21.22
CA ASN A 152 6.01 -0.24 -21.23
C ASN A 152 6.21 1.29 -21.33
N ASP A 153 7.34 1.83 -20.86
CA ASP A 153 7.64 3.27 -20.91
C ASP A 153 8.09 3.76 -22.31
N GLN A 154 8.23 2.85 -23.28
CA GLN A 154 8.58 3.15 -24.68
C GLN A 154 7.36 3.24 -25.62
N LEU A 155 6.12 3.21 -25.08
CA LEU A 155 4.83 3.23 -25.79
C LEU A 155 3.94 4.41 -25.39
#